data_AF-A0A919VTR5-F1
#
_entry.id   AF-A0A919VTR5-F1
#
_cell.length_a   1.000
_cell.length_b   1.000
_cell.length_c   1.000
_cell.angle_alpha   90.00
_cell.angle_beta   90.00
_cell.angle_gamma   90.00
#
_symmetry.space_group_name_H-M   'P 1'
#
loop_
_entity.id
_entity.type
_entity.pdbx_description
1 polymer ?
#
loop_
_entity_poly.entity_id
_entity_poly.type
_entity_poly.pdbx_seq_one_letter_code
_entity_poly.pdbx_strand_id
1 'polypeptide(L)'
;MERSEVNPAGVKKVAAGVSEAAETVRAATRAAHGSLAPAGQDGWSAAVAAHGAQTSWDGYLAGLAGQVSTFGDNLADSATEYAATDETAADGITRSGKGPR
;
A
#
# COMPACT_ATOMS: atom_id res chain seq x y z
N MET A 1 8.61 23.55 20.89
CA MET A 1 9.09 22.64 19.84
C MET A 1 8.43 21.31 20.12
N GLU A 2 7.23 21.12 19.56
CA GLU A 2 6.40 19.93 19.81
C GLU A 2 7.03 18.79 19.02
N ARG A 3 7.71 17.85 19.71
CA ARG A 3 8.17 16.63 19.07
C ARG A 3 6.92 15.83 18.74
N SER A 4 6.52 15.81 17.48
CA SER A 4 5.55 14.83 17.01
C SER A 4 6.20 13.45 17.19
N GLU A 5 5.92 12.79 18.31
CA GLU A 5 6.19 11.37 18.48
C GLU A 5 5.42 10.65 17.36
N VAL A 6 6.17 10.13 16.39
CA VAL A 6 5.61 9.28 15.34
C VAL A 6 5.09 8.04 16.05
N ASN A 7 3.77 7.87 16.11
CA ASN A 7 3.14 6.68 16.70
C ASN A 7 3.29 5.48 15.74
N PRO A 8 4.22 4.53 15.98
CA PRO A 8 4.53 3.48 15.01
C PRO A 8 3.36 2.50 14.86
N ALA A 9 2.57 2.31 15.92
CA ALA A 9 1.37 1.48 15.88
C ALA A 9 0.27 2.12 15.02
N GLY A 10 0.10 3.44 15.10
CA GLY A 10 -0.81 4.20 14.23
C GLY A 10 -0.41 4.09 12.76
N VAL A 11 0.89 4.22 12.48
CA VAL A 11 1.44 4.08 11.13
C VAL A 11 1.25 2.66 10.56
N LYS A 12 1.50 1.62 11.35
CA LYS A 12 1.24 0.22 10.96
C LYS A 12 -0.24 -0.04 10.67
N LYS A 13 -1.14 0.55 11.45
CA LYS A 13 -2.59 0.42 11.23
C LYS A 13 -3.03 1.07 9.91
N VAL A 14 -2.45 2.22 9.57
CA VAL A 14 -2.70 2.89 8.27
C VAL A 14 -2.16 2.03 7.13
N ALA A 15 -0.94 1.48 7.25
CA ALA A 15 -0.36 0.59 6.24
C ALA A 15 -1.23 -0.66 5.98
N ALA A 16 -1.80 -1.26 7.02
CA ALA A 16 -2.71 -2.37 6.90
C ALA A 16 -4.00 -2.00 6.14
N GLY A 17 -4.61 -0.85 6.47
CA GLY A 17 -5.81 -0.38 5.77
C GLY A 17 -5.55 -0.02 4.30
N VAL A 18 -4.37 0.51 3.99
CA VAL A 18 -3.91 0.78 2.63
C VAL A 18 -3.78 -0.52 1.82
N SER A 19 -3.24 -1.57 2.43
CA SER A 19 -3.11 -2.89 1.81
C SER A 19 -4.48 -3.54 1.56
N GLU A 20 -5.39 -3.47 2.53
CA GLU A 20 -6.77 -3.97 2.40
C GLU A 20 -7.54 -3.25 1.29
N ALA A 21 -7.38 -1.93 1.18
CA ALA A 21 -7.97 -1.16 0.09
C ALA A 21 -7.41 -1.60 -1.28
N ALA A 22 -6.11 -1.87 -1.39
CA ALA A 22 -5.50 -2.38 -2.61
C ALA A 22 -6.06 -3.77 -3.00
N GLU A 23 -6.28 -4.66 -2.02
CA GLU A 23 -6.91 -5.96 -2.27
C GLU A 23 -8.36 -5.83 -2.71
N THR A 24 -9.12 -4.91 -2.10
CA THR A 24 -10.51 -4.61 -2.47
C THR A 24 -10.59 -4.14 -3.93
N VAL A 25 -9.69 -3.22 -4.33
CA VAL A 25 -9.59 -2.77 -5.73
C VAL A 25 -9.28 -3.94 -6.66
N ARG A 26 -8.28 -4.78 -6.33
CA ARG A 26 -7.95 -5.97 -7.14
C ARG A 26 -9.12 -6.95 -7.25
N ALA A 27 -9.88 -7.15 -6.19
CA ALA A 27 -11.06 -8.02 -6.20
C ALA A 27 -12.17 -7.46 -7.10
N ALA A 28 -12.45 -6.16 -6.98
CA ALA A 28 -13.43 -5.47 -7.82
C ALA A 28 -13.04 -5.49 -9.30
N THR A 29 -11.77 -5.26 -9.63
CA THR A 29 -11.25 -5.38 -11.01
C THR A 29 -11.46 -6.78 -11.57
N ARG A 30 -11.11 -7.82 -10.81
CA ARG A 30 -11.31 -9.22 -11.24
C ARG A 30 -12.78 -9.56 -11.45
N ALA A 31 -13.66 -9.05 -10.59
CA ALA A 31 -15.11 -9.25 -10.73
C ALA A 31 -15.68 -8.54 -11.97
N ALA A 32 -15.13 -7.37 -12.33
CA ALA A 32 -15.55 -6.61 -13.51
C ALA A 32 -14.89 -7.10 -14.82
N HIS A 33 -13.85 -7.92 -14.75
CA HIS A 33 -13.11 -8.40 -15.91
C HIS A 33 -14.03 -9.16 -16.87
N GLY A 34 -13.99 -8.79 -18.16
CA GLY A 34 -14.82 -9.39 -19.21
C GLY A 34 -16.26 -8.89 -19.25
N SER A 35 -16.69 -8.02 -18.31
CA SER A 35 -18.02 -7.38 -18.35
C SER A 35 -18.04 -6.02 -19.06
N LEU A 36 -16.85 -5.40 -19.23
CA LEU A 36 -16.70 -4.06 -19.78
C LEU A 36 -16.75 -4.02 -21.31
N ALA A 37 -16.40 -5.13 -21.97
CA ALA A 37 -16.50 -5.27 -23.42
C ALA A 37 -17.61 -6.26 -23.79
N PRO A 38 -18.47 -5.93 -24.79
CA PRO A 38 -19.52 -6.83 -25.23
C PRO A 38 -18.94 -8.14 -25.78
N ALA A 39 -19.45 -9.27 -25.29
CA ALA A 39 -19.00 -10.60 -25.71
C ALA A 39 -19.44 -10.92 -27.15
N GLY A 40 -18.55 -11.54 -27.93
CA GLY A 40 -18.90 -12.16 -29.22
C GLY A 40 -19.12 -11.20 -30.40
N GLN A 41 -18.56 -9.99 -30.37
CA GLN A 41 -18.60 -9.04 -31.50
C GLN A 41 -17.23 -8.89 -32.20
N ASP A 42 -16.58 -10.01 -32.45
CA ASP A 42 -15.29 -10.04 -33.16
C ASP A 42 -15.46 -9.46 -34.58
N GLY A 43 -14.66 -8.43 -34.90
CA GLY A 43 -14.63 -7.78 -36.22
C GLY A 43 -15.25 -6.38 -36.27
N TRP A 44 -15.89 -5.90 -35.20
CA TRP A 44 -16.38 -4.53 -35.12
C TRP A 44 -15.31 -3.62 -34.50
N SER A 45 -15.02 -2.48 -35.13
CA SER A 45 -14.04 -1.51 -34.61
C SER A 45 -14.38 -1.03 -33.20
N ALA A 46 -15.68 -0.90 -32.88
CA ALA A 46 -16.16 -0.55 -31.55
C ALA A 46 -15.85 -1.64 -30.51
N ALA A 47 -15.97 -2.93 -30.87
CA ALA A 47 -15.63 -4.04 -29.99
C ALA A 47 -14.12 -4.10 -29.72
N VAL A 48 -13.29 -3.92 -30.77
CA VAL A 48 -11.83 -3.84 -30.63
C VAL A 48 -11.42 -2.68 -29.72
N ALA A 49 -12.04 -1.50 -29.90
CA ALA A 49 -11.79 -0.35 -29.04
C ALA A 49 -12.21 -0.60 -27.58
N ALA A 50 -13.37 -1.25 -27.36
CA ALA A 50 -13.84 -1.61 -26.02
C ALA A 50 -12.91 -2.61 -25.32
N HIS A 51 -12.45 -3.65 -26.01
CA HIS A 51 -11.47 -4.60 -25.48
C HIS A 51 -10.11 -3.95 -25.17
N GLY A 52 -9.65 -3.04 -26.03
CA GLY A 52 -8.43 -2.26 -25.80
C GLY A 52 -8.55 -1.37 -24.56
N ALA A 53 -9.68 -0.66 -24.42
CA ALA A 53 -9.96 0.15 -23.24
C ALA A 53 -10.03 -0.69 -21.95
N GLN A 54 -10.70 -1.85 -21.99
CA GLN A 54 -10.74 -2.78 -20.85
C GLN A 54 -9.34 -3.24 -20.46
N THR A 55 -8.51 -3.65 -21.42
CA THR A 55 -7.13 -4.10 -21.16
C THR A 55 -6.29 -2.98 -20.53
N SER A 56 -6.38 -1.76 -21.06
CA SER A 56 -5.66 -0.62 -20.51
C SER A 56 -6.13 -0.25 -19.11
N TRP A 57 -7.43 -0.36 -18.85
CA TRP A 57 -8.01 -0.11 -17.53
C TRP A 57 -7.56 -1.15 -16.50
N ASP A 58 -7.59 -2.42 -16.86
CA ASP A 58 -7.10 -3.52 -16.01
C ASP A 58 -5.62 -3.34 -15.67
N GLY A 59 -4.79 -2.97 -16.66
CA GLY A 59 -3.37 -2.67 -16.45
C GLY A 59 -3.14 -1.47 -15.52
N TYR A 60 -3.91 -0.39 -15.69
CA TYR A 60 -3.86 0.78 -14.81
C TYR A 60 -4.21 0.43 -13.37
N LEU A 61 -5.31 -0.31 -13.15
CA LEU A 61 -5.73 -0.71 -11.80
C LEU A 61 -4.74 -1.66 -11.13
N ALA A 62 -4.15 -2.59 -11.89
CA ALA A 62 -3.09 -3.46 -11.38
C ALA A 62 -1.86 -2.64 -10.95
N GLY A 63 -1.44 -1.67 -11.76
CA GLY A 63 -0.32 -0.77 -11.44
C GLY A 63 -0.60 0.11 -10.23
N LEU A 64 -1.82 0.64 -10.10
CA LEU A 64 -2.24 1.42 -8.95
C LEU A 64 -2.21 0.58 -7.67
N ALA A 65 -2.80 -0.62 -7.70
CA ALA A 65 -2.79 -1.52 -6.55
C ALA A 65 -1.36 -1.93 -6.15
N GLY A 66 -0.46 -2.09 -7.11
CA GLY A 66 0.98 -2.29 -6.86
C GLY A 66 1.61 -1.14 -6.09
N GLN A 67 1.44 0.09 -6.58
CA GLN A 67 1.99 1.30 -5.93
C GLN A 67 1.45 1.50 -4.51
N VAL A 68 0.15 1.27 -4.31
CA VAL A 68 -0.50 1.37 -3.00
C VAL A 68 0.07 0.33 -2.02
N SER A 69 0.28 -0.91 -2.47
CA SER A 69 0.94 -1.96 -1.68
C SER A 69 2.36 -1.55 -1.29
N THR A 70 3.19 -1.14 -2.25
CA THR A 70 4.57 -0.70 -2.01
C THR A 70 4.64 0.48 -1.04
N PHE A 71 3.70 1.42 -1.13
CA PHE A 71 3.60 2.52 -0.18
C PHE A 71 3.29 2.01 1.24
N GLY A 72 2.37 1.06 1.39
CA GLY A 72 2.07 0.41 2.66
C GLY A 72 3.28 -0.29 3.27
N ASP A 73 4.03 -1.05 2.46
CA ASP A 73 5.24 -1.77 2.88
C ASP A 73 6.32 -0.79 3.37
N ASN A 74 6.63 0.24 2.58
CA ASN A 74 7.61 1.28 2.95
C ASN A 74 7.23 1.99 4.25
N LEU A 75 5.93 2.21 4.47
CA LEU A 75 5.42 2.85 5.67
C LEU A 75 5.58 1.94 6.91
N ALA A 76 5.35 0.63 6.75
CA ALA A 76 5.55 -0.35 7.81
C ALA A 76 7.03 -0.54 8.16
N ASP A 77 7.92 -0.53 7.15
CA ASP A 77 9.37 -0.60 7.34
C ASP A 77 9.87 0.64 8.08
N SER A 78 9.46 1.83 7.65
CA SER A 78 9.79 3.09 8.31
C SER A 78 9.33 3.10 9.78
N ALA A 79 8.13 2.62 10.06
CA ALA A 79 7.63 2.52 11.44
C ALA A 79 8.46 1.56 12.30
N THR A 80 8.96 0.48 11.70
CA THR A 80 9.80 -0.51 12.39
C THR A 80 11.19 0.06 12.67
N GLU A 81 11.78 0.78 11.71
CA GLU A 81 13.08 1.44 11.88
C GLU A 81 13.03 2.55 12.94
N TYR A 82 11.94 3.35 12.95
CA TYR A 82 11.71 4.34 14.00
C TYR A 82 11.63 3.70 15.39
N ALA A 83 10.86 2.63 15.54
CA ALA A 83 10.71 1.95 16.84
C ALA A 83 12.05 1.37 17.34
N ALA A 84 12.84 0.74 16.45
CA ALA A 84 14.14 0.18 16.81
C ALA A 84 15.16 1.27 17.20
N THR A 85 15.14 2.41 16.50
CA THR A 85 15.99 3.56 16.81
C THR A 85 15.64 4.15 18.18
N ASP A 86 14.34 4.28 18.48
CA ASP A 86 13.87 4.82 19.75
C ASP A 86 14.21 3.89 20.93
N GLU A 87 14.04 2.58 20.75
CA GLU A 87 14.45 1.57 21.73
C GLU A 87 15.96 1.61 22.01
N THR A 88 16.77 1.69 20.95
CA THR A 88 18.23 1.82 21.07
C THR A 88 18.63 3.10 21.81
N ALA A 89 17.95 4.22 21.54
CA ALA A 89 18.20 5.49 22.22
C ALA A 89 17.81 5.42 23.72
N ALA A 90 16.66 4.81 24.03
CA ALA A 90 16.20 4.60 25.41
C ALA A 90 17.17 3.71 26.21
N ASP A 91 17.68 2.64 25.59
CA ASP A 91 18.69 1.76 26.17
C ASP A 91 20.03 2.46 26.43
N GLY A 92 20.44 3.38 25.52
CA GLY A 92 21.63 4.19 25.70
C GLY A 92 21.52 5.15 26.89
N ILE A 93 20.35 5.78 27.07
CA ILE A 93 20.06 6.69 28.18
C ILE A 93 20.02 5.94 29.52
N THR A 94 19.33 4.81 29.59
CA THR A 94 19.26 4.00 30.83
C THR A 94 20.63 3.46 31.26
N ARG A 95 21.49 3.08 30.30
CA ARG A 95 22.86 2.63 30.57
C ARG A 95 23.77 3.77 31.04
N SER A 96 23.64 4.96 30.45
CA SER A 96 24.44 6.14 30.81
C SER A 96 24.01 6.79 32.13
N GLY A 97 22.73 6.71 32.48
CA GLY A 97 22.19 7.17 33.77
C GLY A 97 22.57 6.28 34.95
N LYS A 98 23.06 5.06 34.68
CA LYS A 98 23.51 4.08 35.68
C LYS A 98 25.06 4.05 35.75
N GLY A 99 25.69 5.22 35.86
CA GLY A 99 27.11 5.34 36.23
C GLY A 99 27.32 5.09 37.75
N PRO A 100 28.46 4.54 38.17
CA PRO A 100 28.66 4.09 39.56
C PRO A 100 28.62 5.29 40.52
N ARG A 101 27.76 5.17 41.55
CA ARG A 101 27.81 6.02 42.74
C ARG A 101 28.98 5.60 43.63
#